data_AF-A0A355IXS0-F1
#
_entry.id   AF-A0A355IXS0-F1
#
_cell.length_a   1.000
_cell.length_b   1.000
_cell.length_c   1.000
_cell.angle_alpha   90.00
_cell.angle_beta   90.00
_cell.angle_gamma   90.00
#
_symmetry.space_group_name_H-M   'P 1'
#
loop_
_entity.id
_entity.type
_entity.pdbx_description
1 polymer ?
#
loop_
_entity_poly.entity_id
_entity_poly.type
_entity_poly.pdbx_seq_one_letter_code
_entity_poly.pdbx_strand_id
1 'polypeptide(L)'
;MTTLKKLFKKILFPFWWTLSRIGKGLKYVFFDNYYKVFLVILPNFFFSILGASIVIYGFKNIEEDTTNLTNYGFAILAAISSVCFSWTRGLDSTKEPLMIDRIAKAGEGSLHCAIIFLLASALKYSTLHLDVLVPKSWTILYSTLNLTLILIYGTCFTLGFYKVDRIICDINKLLYERLHKGERN
;
A
#
# COMPACT_ATOMS: atom_id res chain seq x y z
N MET A 1 30.46 6.95 10.38
CA MET A 1 29.30 7.22 11.28
C MET A 1 28.37 8.36 10.80
N THR A 2 28.78 9.19 9.84
CA THR A 2 28.00 10.32 9.28
C THR A 2 26.97 9.93 8.21
N THR A 3 27.15 8.80 7.54
CA THR A 3 26.26 8.28 6.47
C THR A 3 24.98 7.65 7.01
N LEU A 4 25.06 6.92 8.13
CA LEU A 4 23.88 6.27 8.73
C LEU A 4 22.86 7.29 9.25
N LYS A 5 23.33 8.39 9.88
CA LYS A 5 22.45 9.49 10.34
C LYS A 5 21.73 10.19 9.18
N LYS A 6 22.36 10.31 8.00
CA LYS A 6 21.73 10.89 6.79
C LYS A 6 20.66 9.96 6.22
N LEU A 7 20.91 8.65 6.21
CA LEU A 7 19.94 7.65 5.75
C LEU A 7 18.73 7.59 6.71
N PHE A 8 18.98 7.60 8.02
CA PHE A 8 17.95 7.60 9.05
C PHE A 8 17.05 8.83 8.96
N LYS A 9 17.63 10.03 8.74
CA LYS A 9 16.85 11.25 8.47
C LYS A 9 16.01 11.14 7.20
N LYS A 10 16.52 10.59 6.11
CA LYS A 10 15.76 10.45 4.85
C LYS A 10 14.59 9.49 4.96
N ILE A 11 14.68 8.45 5.79
CA ILE A 11 13.62 7.45 5.96
C ILE A 11 12.60 7.88 7.02
N LEU A 12 13.03 8.50 8.13
CA LEU A 12 12.12 8.97 9.18
C LEU A 12 11.43 10.29 8.87
N PHE A 13 12.02 11.15 8.04
CA PHE A 13 11.39 12.43 7.66
C PHE A 13 10.03 12.25 6.97
N PRO A 14 9.84 11.35 5.98
CA PRO A 14 8.51 11.10 5.43
C PRO A 14 7.55 10.50 6.46
N PHE A 15 8.02 9.66 7.39
CA PHE A 15 7.19 9.13 8.48
C PHE A 15 6.70 10.24 9.44
N TRP A 16 7.61 11.11 9.89
CA TRP A 16 7.29 12.24 10.76
C TRP A 16 6.45 13.31 10.05
N TRP A 17 6.67 13.53 8.76
CA TRP A 17 5.86 14.43 7.95
C TRP A 17 4.42 13.90 7.80
N THR A 18 4.26 12.59 7.63
CA THR A 18 2.95 11.91 7.60
C THR A 18 2.23 12.02 8.94
N LEU A 19 2.92 11.76 10.05
CA LEU A 19 2.40 11.98 11.42
C LEU A 19 2.02 13.45 11.69
N SER A 20 2.82 14.41 11.21
CA SER A 20 2.51 15.84 11.40
C SER A 20 1.29 16.30 10.60
N ARG A 21 1.02 15.69 9.44
CA ARG A 21 -0.21 15.92 8.65
C ARG A 21 -1.43 15.32 9.33
N ILE A 22 -1.29 14.15 9.96
CA ILE A 22 -2.33 13.56 10.80
C ILE A 22 -2.65 14.50 11.98
N GLY A 23 -1.62 15.02 12.66
CA GLY A 23 -1.79 15.95 13.79
C GLY A 23 -2.43 17.30 13.45
N LYS A 24 -2.08 17.90 12.30
CA LYS A 24 -2.70 19.16 11.84
C LYS A 24 -4.11 18.96 11.29
N GLY A 25 -4.42 17.78 10.75
CA GLY A 25 -5.79 17.39 10.39
C GLY A 25 -6.68 17.17 11.61
N LEU A 26 -6.15 16.60 12.69
CA LEU A 26 -6.89 16.34 13.93
C LEU A 26 -7.41 17.63 14.60
N LYS A 27 -6.64 18.72 14.60
CA LYS A 27 -7.03 19.95 15.31
C LYS A 27 -8.24 20.69 14.72
N TYR A 28 -8.58 20.44 13.44
CA TYR A 28 -9.75 21.02 12.75
C TYR A 28 -10.95 20.08 12.66
N VAL A 29 -10.80 18.83 13.11
CA VAL A 29 -11.82 17.78 12.94
C VAL A 29 -12.62 17.51 14.23
N PHE A 30 -12.11 17.95 15.39
CA PHE A 30 -12.62 17.48 16.68
C PHE A 30 -13.98 18.05 17.14
N PHE A 31 -14.52 19.11 16.54
CA PHE A 31 -15.78 19.69 17.02
C PHE A 31 -17.00 19.53 16.10
N ASP A 32 -16.84 19.35 14.78
CA ASP A 32 -17.98 19.25 13.83
C ASP A 32 -18.03 17.94 13.03
N ASN A 33 -17.13 16.96 13.26
CA ASN A 33 -16.95 15.87 12.30
C ASN A 33 -16.62 14.50 12.89
N TYR A 34 -17.29 14.11 13.97
CA TYR A 34 -17.20 12.76 14.55
C TYR A 34 -17.37 11.65 13.51
N TYR A 35 -18.31 11.81 12.56
CA TYR A 35 -18.51 10.86 11.47
C TYR A 35 -17.30 10.74 10.55
N LYS A 36 -16.61 11.84 10.24
CA LYS A 36 -15.39 11.81 9.42
C LYS A 36 -14.23 11.14 10.14
N VAL A 37 -14.08 11.35 11.45
CA VAL A 37 -13.09 10.63 12.27
C VAL A 37 -13.38 9.14 12.23
N PHE A 38 -14.62 8.75 12.48
CA PHE A 38 -15.00 7.35 12.65
C PHE A 38 -15.08 6.57 11.33
N LEU A 39 -15.54 7.21 10.24
CA LEU A 39 -15.73 6.53 8.95
C LEU A 39 -14.50 6.57 8.04
N VAL A 40 -13.61 7.57 8.22
CA VAL A 40 -12.46 7.74 7.32
C VAL A 40 -11.14 7.59 8.07
N ILE A 41 -10.92 8.36 9.14
CA ILE A 41 -9.60 8.41 9.79
C ILE A 41 -9.29 7.10 10.52
N LEU A 42 -10.23 6.63 11.34
CA LEU A 42 -10.01 5.48 12.22
C LEU A 42 -9.84 4.16 11.43
N PRO A 43 -10.67 3.82 10.43
CA PRO A 43 -10.46 2.64 9.60
C PRO A 43 -9.15 2.67 8.83
N ASN A 44 -8.79 3.83 8.25
CA ASN A 44 -7.52 3.99 7.55
C ASN A 44 -6.35 3.80 8.51
N PHE A 45 -6.40 4.37 9.72
CA PHE A 45 -5.35 4.20 10.73
C PHE A 45 -5.14 2.73 11.12
N PHE A 46 -6.22 1.98 11.38
CA PHE A 46 -6.13 0.55 11.67
C PHE A 46 -5.59 -0.24 10.47
N PHE A 47 -6.03 0.10 9.25
CA PHE A 47 -5.50 -0.51 8.04
C PHE A 47 -3.99 -0.27 7.88
N SER A 48 -3.54 0.97 8.11
CA SER A 48 -2.12 1.34 8.05
C SER A 48 -1.29 0.54 9.07
N ILE A 49 -1.77 0.40 10.32
CA ILE A 49 -1.08 -0.37 11.37
C ILE A 49 -1.03 -1.86 11.01
N LEU A 50 -2.16 -2.43 10.58
CA LEU A 50 -2.24 -3.85 10.26
C LEU A 50 -1.29 -4.19 9.12
N GLY A 51 -1.33 -3.41 8.04
CA GLY A 51 -0.48 -3.65 6.90
C GLY A 51 0.99 -3.38 7.17
N ALA A 52 1.34 -2.37 7.98
CA ALA A 52 2.72 -2.17 8.43
C ALA A 52 3.22 -3.37 9.26
N SER A 53 2.36 -3.93 10.13
CA SER A 53 2.68 -5.11 10.92
C SER A 53 2.90 -6.34 10.04
N ILE A 54 2.09 -6.53 9.00
CA ILE A 54 2.24 -7.60 7.99
C ILE A 54 3.57 -7.45 7.25
N VAL A 55 3.90 -6.24 6.80
CA VAL A 55 5.15 -5.97 6.09
C VAL A 55 6.35 -6.27 7.00
N ILE A 56 6.33 -5.81 8.25
CA ILE A 56 7.40 -6.10 9.23
C ILE A 56 7.51 -7.60 9.51
N TYR A 57 6.39 -8.30 9.69
CA TYR A 57 6.37 -9.76 9.90
C TYR A 57 7.00 -10.49 8.71
N GLY A 58 6.60 -10.14 7.48
CA GLY A 58 7.12 -10.73 6.26
C GLY A 58 8.62 -10.51 6.03
N PHE A 59 9.19 -9.43 6.58
CA PHE A 59 10.63 -9.16 6.58
C PHE A 59 11.39 -9.82 7.74
N LYS A 60 10.75 -10.05 8.88
CA LYS A 60 11.38 -10.72 10.02
C LYS A 60 11.57 -12.21 9.76
N ASN A 61 10.60 -12.84 9.09
CA ASN A 61 10.61 -14.26 8.77
C ASN A 61 10.90 -14.45 7.27
N ILE A 62 12.15 -14.22 6.86
CA ILE A 62 12.57 -14.33 5.45
C ILE A 62 12.38 -15.76 4.92
N GLU A 63 12.55 -16.75 5.79
CA GLU A 63 12.45 -18.19 5.47
C GLU A 63 11.02 -18.72 5.39
N GLU A 64 10.04 -17.94 5.85
CA GLU A 64 8.63 -18.35 5.83
C GLU A 64 7.99 -18.04 4.48
N ASP A 65 7.33 -19.04 3.89
CA ASP A 65 6.57 -18.85 2.66
C ASP A 65 5.33 -17.98 2.92
N THR A 66 5.33 -16.77 2.36
CA THR A 66 4.20 -15.82 2.46
C THR A 66 3.37 -15.75 1.18
N THR A 67 3.49 -16.72 0.27
CA THR A 67 2.79 -16.73 -1.02
C THR A 67 1.26 -16.72 -0.85
N ASN A 68 0.75 -17.39 0.17
CA ASN A 68 -0.69 -17.35 0.46
C ASN A 68 -1.16 -15.93 0.81
N LEU A 69 -0.37 -15.19 1.60
CA LEU A 69 -0.71 -13.84 2.02
C LEU A 69 -0.69 -12.85 0.85
N THR A 70 0.28 -12.98 -0.05
CA THR A 70 0.39 -12.14 -1.24
C THR A 70 -0.71 -12.46 -2.26
N ASN A 71 -1.12 -13.72 -2.38
CA ASN A 71 -2.29 -14.12 -3.18
C ASN A 71 -3.59 -13.48 -2.68
N TYR A 72 -3.80 -13.45 -1.35
CA TYR A 72 -4.94 -12.73 -0.77
C TYR A 72 -4.86 -11.23 -1.06
N GLY A 73 -3.69 -10.62 -0.88
CA GLY A 73 -3.47 -9.21 -1.21
C GLY A 73 -3.76 -8.91 -2.69
N PHE A 74 -3.27 -9.74 -3.60
CA PHE A 74 -3.54 -9.65 -5.04
C PHE A 74 -5.04 -9.73 -5.34
N ALA A 75 -5.75 -10.73 -4.80
CA ALA A 75 -7.17 -10.91 -5.04
C ALA A 75 -8.00 -9.72 -4.55
N ILE A 76 -7.69 -9.20 -3.36
CA ILE A 76 -8.35 -8.01 -2.80
C ILE A 76 -8.11 -6.79 -3.69
N LEU A 77 -6.88 -6.55 -4.13
CA LEU A 77 -6.55 -5.39 -4.97
C LEU A 77 -7.16 -5.47 -6.36
N ALA A 78 -7.22 -6.67 -6.95
CA ALA A 78 -7.91 -6.92 -8.21
C ALA A 78 -9.43 -6.68 -8.05
N ALA A 79 -10.03 -7.13 -6.95
CA ALA A 79 -11.44 -6.88 -6.65
C ALA A 79 -11.72 -5.38 -6.48
N ILE A 80 -10.90 -4.65 -5.72
CA ILE A 80 -11.02 -3.19 -5.56
C ILE A 80 -10.93 -2.50 -6.93
N SER A 81 -9.97 -2.91 -7.78
CA SER A 81 -9.83 -2.37 -9.13
C SER A 81 -11.10 -2.58 -9.97
N SER A 82 -11.65 -3.80 -9.96
CA SER A 82 -12.90 -4.14 -10.64
C SER A 82 -14.09 -3.32 -10.14
N VAL A 83 -14.20 -3.12 -8.82
CA VAL A 83 -15.24 -2.28 -8.22
C VAL A 83 -15.09 -0.83 -8.67
N CYS A 84 -13.88 -0.26 -8.66
CA CYS A 84 -13.63 1.10 -9.14
C CYS A 84 -14.04 1.27 -10.62
N PHE A 85 -13.63 0.35 -11.50
CA PHE A 85 -14.00 0.43 -12.92
C PHE A 85 -15.48 0.16 -13.18
N SER A 86 -16.14 -0.63 -12.33
CA SER A 86 -17.58 -0.81 -12.41
C SER A 86 -18.32 0.43 -11.92
N TRP A 87 -17.80 1.10 -10.89
CA TRP A 87 -18.35 2.35 -10.38
C TRP A 87 -18.23 3.46 -11.44
N THR A 88 -17.07 3.64 -12.09
CA THR A 88 -16.93 4.67 -13.13
C THR A 88 -17.91 4.50 -14.29
N ARG A 89 -18.22 3.25 -14.68
CA ARG A 89 -19.22 2.94 -15.73
C ARG A 89 -20.65 3.32 -15.34
N GLY A 90 -20.95 3.40 -14.04
CA GLY A 90 -22.27 3.78 -13.54
C GLY A 90 -22.50 5.29 -13.39
N LEU A 91 -21.47 6.12 -13.66
CA LEU A 91 -21.55 7.57 -13.49
C LEU A 91 -21.79 8.28 -14.82
N ASP A 92 -22.51 9.39 -14.76
CA ASP A 92 -22.74 10.27 -15.91
C ASP A 92 -21.49 11.13 -16.16
N SER A 93 -20.81 10.87 -17.27
CA SER A 93 -19.57 11.56 -17.65
C SER A 93 -19.75 13.06 -17.88
N THR A 94 -20.97 13.52 -18.15
CA THR A 94 -21.26 14.95 -18.33
C THR A 94 -21.41 15.68 -16.99
N LYS A 95 -21.85 14.99 -15.94
CA LYS A 95 -22.13 15.58 -14.63
C LYS A 95 -20.94 15.49 -13.67
N GLU A 96 -20.22 14.38 -13.68
CA GLU A 96 -19.20 14.07 -12.66
C GLU A 96 -17.82 13.68 -13.22
N PRO A 97 -17.23 14.42 -14.20
CA PRO A 97 -16.00 14.00 -14.89
C PRO A 97 -14.80 13.86 -13.94
N LEU A 98 -14.68 14.77 -12.96
CA LEU A 98 -13.59 14.72 -11.97
C LEU A 98 -13.72 13.53 -11.02
N MET A 99 -14.93 13.09 -10.69
CA MET A 99 -15.14 11.93 -9.83
C MET A 99 -14.75 10.65 -10.57
N ILE A 100 -15.15 10.54 -11.85
CA ILE A 100 -14.80 9.43 -12.72
C ILE A 100 -13.28 9.28 -12.83
N ASP A 101 -12.56 10.37 -13.11
CA ASP A 101 -11.09 10.36 -13.20
C ASP A 101 -10.43 9.91 -11.89
N ARG A 102 -10.91 10.40 -10.73
CA ARG A 102 -10.38 10.01 -9.42
C ARG A 102 -10.63 8.53 -9.11
N ILE A 103 -11.82 8.01 -9.39
CA ILE A 103 -12.14 6.59 -9.18
C ILE A 103 -11.35 5.71 -10.15
N ALA A 104 -11.23 6.10 -11.42
CA ALA A 104 -10.45 5.38 -12.43
C ALA A 104 -8.98 5.26 -11.99
N LYS A 105 -8.37 6.37 -11.56
CA LYS A 105 -6.99 6.39 -11.03
C LYS A 105 -6.82 5.51 -9.79
N ALA A 106 -7.81 5.46 -8.91
CA ALA A 106 -7.79 4.53 -7.77
C ALA A 106 -7.83 3.07 -8.24
N GLY A 107 -8.68 2.76 -9.23
CA GLY A 107 -8.79 1.43 -9.84
C GLY A 107 -7.51 0.96 -10.54
N GLU A 108 -6.91 1.81 -11.39
CA GLU A 108 -5.62 1.58 -12.04
C GLU A 108 -4.50 1.43 -11.02
N GLY A 109 -4.49 2.31 -10.01
CA GLY A 109 -3.57 2.27 -8.91
C GLY A 109 -3.61 0.93 -8.18
N SER A 110 -4.81 0.41 -7.93
CA SER A 110 -5.04 -0.87 -7.24
C SER A 110 -4.54 -2.04 -8.07
N LEU A 111 -4.87 -2.08 -9.36
CA LEU A 111 -4.40 -3.12 -10.28
C LEU A 111 -2.87 -3.15 -10.37
N HIS A 112 -2.26 -1.96 -10.50
CA HIS A 112 -0.81 -1.84 -10.52
C HIS A 112 -0.17 -2.32 -9.21
N CYS A 113 -0.78 -2.05 -8.06
CA CYS A 113 -0.31 -2.60 -6.78
C CYS A 113 -0.44 -4.13 -6.74
N ALA A 114 -1.53 -4.69 -7.27
CA ALA A 114 -1.73 -6.13 -7.34
C ALA A 114 -0.58 -6.80 -8.12
N ILE A 115 -0.23 -6.24 -9.28
CA ILE A 115 0.89 -6.72 -10.10
C ILE A 115 2.23 -6.62 -9.35
N ILE A 116 2.49 -5.49 -8.67
CA ILE A 116 3.70 -5.34 -7.85
C ILE A 116 3.76 -6.38 -6.73
N PHE A 117 2.65 -6.65 -6.06
CA PHE A 117 2.58 -7.66 -4.99
C PHE A 117 2.89 -9.05 -5.52
N LEU A 118 2.36 -9.40 -6.70
CA LEU A 118 2.62 -10.68 -7.35
C LEU A 118 4.11 -10.82 -7.70
N LEU A 119 4.71 -9.77 -8.30
CA LEU A 119 6.14 -9.75 -8.63
C LEU A 119 7.02 -9.83 -7.38
N ALA A 120 6.68 -9.08 -6.33
CA ALA A 120 7.40 -9.13 -5.06
C ALA A 120 7.33 -10.53 -4.42
N SER A 121 6.16 -11.17 -4.50
CA SER A 121 5.98 -12.56 -4.04
C SER A 121 6.85 -13.53 -4.84
N ALA A 122 6.88 -13.40 -6.17
CA ALA A 122 7.71 -14.25 -7.03
C ALA A 122 9.20 -14.07 -6.70
N LEU A 123 9.65 -12.82 -6.48
CA LEU A 123 11.04 -12.54 -6.07
C LEU A 123 11.38 -13.12 -4.70
N LYS A 124 10.45 -13.04 -3.72
CA LYS A 124 10.63 -13.69 -2.42
C LYS A 124 10.71 -15.21 -2.56
N TYR A 125 9.86 -15.80 -3.38
CA TYR A 125 9.91 -17.23 -3.66
C TYR A 125 11.24 -17.65 -4.29
N SER A 126 11.77 -16.84 -5.21
CA SER A 126 13.10 -17.03 -5.79
C SER A 126 14.22 -16.92 -4.75
N THR A 127 14.10 -16.07 -3.72
CA THR A 127 15.08 -16.04 -2.62
C THR A 127 15.06 -17.29 -1.76
N LEU A 128 13.88 -17.87 -1.51
CA LEU A 128 13.74 -19.10 -0.72
C LEU A 128 14.42 -20.30 -1.40
N HIS A 129 14.44 -20.31 -2.74
CA HIS A 129 14.99 -21.38 -3.57
C HIS A 129 16.26 -20.95 -4.33
N LEU A 130 16.96 -19.92 -3.85
CA LEU A 130 18.15 -19.38 -4.53
C LEU A 130 19.27 -20.44 -4.63
N ASP A 131 19.33 -21.36 -3.67
CA ASP A 131 20.31 -22.44 -3.61
C ASP A 131 20.19 -23.46 -4.75
N VAL A 132 19.02 -23.54 -5.40
CA VAL A 132 18.81 -24.32 -6.63
C VAL A 132 19.56 -23.70 -7.82
N LEU A 133 19.64 -22.36 -7.87
CA LEU A 133 20.27 -21.63 -8.98
C LEU A 133 21.75 -21.33 -8.73
N VAL A 134 22.10 -21.01 -7.49
CA VAL A 134 23.46 -20.63 -7.08
C VAL A 134 23.85 -21.45 -5.86
N PRO A 135 24.84 -22.36 -5.97
CA PRO A 135 25.29 -23.15 -4.84
C PRO A 135 25.74 -22.27 -3.66
N LYS A 136 25.38 -22.64 -2.44
CA LYS A 136 25.80 -21.94 -1.21
C LYS A 136 27.32 -21.87 -1.03
N SER A 137 28.07 -22.76 -1.69
CA SER A 137 29.54 -22.76 -1.71
C SER A 137 30.13 -21.49 -2.36
N TRP A 138 29.39 -20.85 -3.28
CA TRP A 138 29.78 -19.58 -3.90
C TRP A 138 29.36 -18.41 -3.00
N THR A 139 29.92 -18.38 -1.79
CA THR A 139 29.47 -17.54 -0.66
C THR A 139 29.29 -16.07 -1.02
N ILE A 140 30.22 -15.47 -1.75
CA ILE A 140 30.17 -14.06 -2.15
C ILE A 140 29.00 -13.82 -3.12
N LEU A 141 28.87 -14.63 -4.17
CA LEU A 141 27.80 -14.46 -5.17
C LEU A 141 26.43 -14.72 -4.54
N TYR A 142 26.29 -15.81 -3.78
CA TYR A 142 25.07 -16.17 -3.07
C TYR A 142 24.62 -15.05 -2.13
N SER A 143 25.52 -14.55 -1.28
CA SER A 143 25.20 -13.50 -0.31
C SER A 143 24.82 -12.19 -1.00
N THR A 144 25.51 -11.84 -2.09
CA THR A 144 25.24 -10.62 -2.86
C THR A 144 23.87 -10.71 -3.53
N LEU A 145 23.57 -11.80 -4.24
CA LEU A 145 22.28 -12.00 -4.90
C LEU A 145 21.13 -12.06 -3.90
N ASN A 146 21.31 -12.80 -2.79
CA ASN A 146 20.30 -12.89 -1.75
C ASN A 146 19.98 -11.50 -1.17
N LEU A 147 21.01 -10.71 -0.82
CA LEU A 147 20.83 -9.35 -0.32
C LEU A 147 20.14 -8.45 -1.35
N THR A 148 20.55 -8.51 -2.62
CA THR A 148 19.93 -7.73 -3.70
C THR A 148 18.45 -8.07 -3.85
N LEU A 149 18.09 -9.35 -3.90
CA LEU A 149 16.69 -9.76 -4.01
C LEU A 149 15.88 -9.34 -2.79
N ILE A 150 16.43 -9.49 -1.57
CA ILE A 150 15.81 -9.00 -0.32
C ILE A 150 15.51 -7.51 -0.39
N LEU A 151 16.44 -6.70 -0.88
CA LEU A 151 16.23 -5.26 -1.03
C LEU A 151 15.17 -4.93 -2.10
N ILE A 152 15.14 -5.67 -3.21
CA ILE A 152 14.19 -5.44 -4.30
C ILE A 152 12.77 -5.80 -3.85
N TYR A 153 12.51 -7.05 -3.43
CA TYR A 153 11.17 -7.43 -2.97
C TYR A 153 10.78 -6.64 -1.71
N GLY A 154 11.77 -6.36 -0.85
CA GLY A 154 11.86 -5.28 0.13
C GLY A 154 11.05 -4.04 -0.19
N THR A 155 11.60 -3.35 -1.17
CA THR A 155 11.13 -2.07 -1.66
C THR A 155 9.78 -2.22 -2.35
N CYS A 156 9.57 -3.30 -3.11
CA CYS A 156 8.30 -3.56 -3.80
C CYS A 156 7.12 -3.71 -2.81
N PHE A 157 7.25 -4.51 -1.75
CA PHE A 157 6.19 -4.65 -0.75
C PHE A 157 5.92 -3.33 -0.02
N THR A 158 6.98 -2.61 0.35
CA THR A 158 6.83 -1.34 1.08
C THR A 158 6.14 -0.28 0.24
N LEU A 159 6.57 -0.11 -1.02
CA LEU A 159 5.97 0.85 -1.96
C LEU A 159 4.56 0.44 -2.36
N GLY A 160 4.36 -0.87 -2.59
CA GLY A 160 3.04 -1.43 -2.87
C GLY A 160 2.07 -1.12 -1.75
N PHE A 161 2.45 -1.46 -0.50
CA PHE A 161 1.62 -1.20 0.67
C PHE A 161 1.29 0.30 0.84
N TYR A 162 2.30 1.17 0.73
CA TYR A 162 2.09 2.62 0.81
C TYR A 162 1.09 3.14 -0.24
N LYS A 163 1.17 2.62 -1.47
CA LYS A 163 0.26 3.00 -2.54
C LYS A 163 -1.16 2.47 -2.29
N VAL A 164 -1.31 1.26 -1.77
CA VAL A 164 -2.61 0.67 -1.38
C VAL A 164 -3.28 1.50 -0.28
N ASP A 165 -2.53 1.85 0.77
CA ASP A 165 -3.03 2.69 1.87
C ASP A 165 -3.58 4.03 1.35
N ARG A 166 -2.84 4.67 0.43
CA ARG A 166 -3.28 5.90 -0.23
C ARG A 166 -4.56 5.70 -1.06
N ILE A 167 -4.65 4.60 -1.82
CA ILE A 167 -5.83 4.27 -2.64
C ILE A 167 -7.07 4.11 -1.75
N ILE A 168 -6.95 3.38 -0.64
CA ILE A 168 -8.05 3.18 0.31
C ILE A 168 -8.47 4.51 0.94
N CYS A 169 -7.50 5.36 1.32
CA CYS A 169 -7.78 6.70 1.81
C CYS A 169 -8.54 7.55 0.77
N ASP A 170 -8.12 7.51 -0.49
CA ASP A 170 -8.74 8.26 -1.58
C ASP A 170 -10.17 7.76 -1.88
N ILE A 171 -10.40 6.44 -1.88
CA ILE A 171 -11.74 5.83 -2.04
C ILE A 171 -12.65 6.22 -0.87
N ASN A 172 -12.19 6.08 0.37
CA ASN A 172 -12.98 6.44 1.55
C ASN A 172 -13.34 7.93 1.57
N LYS A 173 -12.42 8.80 1.13
CA LYS A 173 -12.68 10.22 0.97
C LYS A 173 -13.76 10.49 -0.08
N LEU A 174 -13.70 9.82 -1.24
CA LEU A 174 -14.70 9.93 -2.30
C LEU A 174 -16.09 9.47 -1.84
N LEU A 175 -16.16 8.34 -1.13
CA LEU A 175 -17.41 7.82 -0.56
C LEU A 175 -18.01 8.81 0.45
N TYR A 176 -17.18 9.38 1.30
CA TYR A 176 -17.60 10.41 2.27
C TYR A 176 -18.12 11.68 1.57
N GLU A 177 -17.39 12.18 0.56
CA GLU A 177 -17.79 13.37 -0.22
C GLU A 177 -19.17 13.15 -0.86
N ARG A 178 -19.40 12.00 -1.48
CA ARG A 178 -20.68 11.66 -2.10
C ARG A 178 -21.83 11.55 -1.09
N LEU A 179 -21.56 10.94 0.07
CA LEU A 179 -22.57 10.76 1.12
C LEU A 179 -23.07 12.10 1.68
N HIS A 180 -22.17 13.07 1.88
CA HIS A 180 -22.50 14.34 2.53
C HIS A 180 -22.98 15.43 1.57
N LYS A 181 -22.61 15.37 0.30
CA LYS A 181 -23.12 16.34 -0.70
C LYS A 181 -24.57 16.10 -1.12
N GLY A 182 -25.20 15.01 -0.66
CA GLY A 182 -26.55 14.66 -1.12
C GLY A 182 -26.59 14.25 -2.59
N GLU A 183 -25.44 13.92 -3.21
CA GLU A 183 -25.30 13.40 -4.58
C GLU A 183 -25.72 11.91 -4.64
N ARG A 184 -26.79 11.56 -3.91
CA ARG A 184 -27.56 10.34 -4.14
C ARG A 184 -28.61 10.74 -5.17
N ASN A 185 -28.41 10.26 -6.40
CA ASN A 185 -29.38 10.34 -7.50
C ASN A 185 -30.82 10.17 -7.02
#